data_AF-A0A7K0C5S1-F1
#
_entry.id   AF-A0A7K0C5S1-F1
#
_cell.length_a   1.000
_cell.length_b   1.000
_cell.length_c   1.000
_cell.angle_alpha   90.00
_cell.angle_beta   90.00
_cell.angle_gamma   90.00
#
_symmetry.space_group_name_H-M   'P 1'
#
loop_
_entity.id
_entity.type
_entity.pdbx_description
1 polymer ?
#
loop_
_entity_poly.entity_id
_entity_poly.type
_entity_poly.pdbx_seq_one_letter_code
_entity_poly.pdbx_strand_id
1 'polypeptide(L)' 'MSDEPMTAPAWAVPHGAAGDARVDGVLTRLAELGSLPVAEHVRIFEDVHQRLQELLVSADRDEPGPPRPAAPGPRPGA' A
#
# COMPACT_ATOMS: atom_id res chain seq x y z
N MET A 1 -26.80 23.26 24.11
CA MET A 1 -26.01 22.58 23.07
C MET A 1 -25.65 21.23 23.64
N SER A 2 -26.39 20.20 23.25
CA SER A 2 -26.07 18.83 23.66
C SER A 2 -24.80 18.41 22.95
N ASP A 3 -23.83 17.91 23.71
CA ASP A 3 -22.68 17.17 23.20
C ASP A 3 -23.21 15.80 22.73
N GLU A 4 -23.69 15.75 21.48
CA GLU A 4 -24.01 14.48 20.83
C GLU A 4 -22.69 13.77 20.55
N PRO A 5 -22.49 12.50 20.94
CA PRO A 5 -21.24 11.81 20.67
C PRO A 5 -21.08 11.74 19.15
N MET A 6 -20.09 12.46 18.63
CA MET A 6 -19.73 12.44 17.22
C MET A 6 -19.40 11.00 16.85
N THR A 7 -20.38 10.27 16.31
CA THR A 7 -20.15 8.91 15.83
C THR A 7 -19.01 8.97 14.83
N ALA A 8 -17.97 8.18 15.05
CA ALA A 8 -16.86 8.13 14.11
C ALA A 8 -17.43 7.84 12.71
N PRO A 9 -17.08 8.65 11.70
CA PRO A 9 -17.65 8.48 10.37
C PRO A 9 -17.28 7.10 9.82
N ALA A 10 -18.10 6.54 8.94
CA ALA A 10 -17.95 5.17 8.44
C ALA A 10 -16.62 4.88 7.69
N TRP A 11 -15.81 5.90 7.42
CA TRP A 11 -14.45 5.76 6.89
C TRP A 11 -13.37 5.62 7.98
N ALA A 12 -13.69 5.97 9.22
CA ALA A 12 -12.82 5.79 10.39
C ALA A 12 -12.91 4.36 10.95
N VAL A 13 -13.18 3.38 10.08
CA VAL A 13 -13.15 1.97 10.46
C VAL A 13 -11.72 1.64 10.87
N PRO A 14 -11.48 1.09 12.08
CA PRO A 14 -10.14 0.70 12.48
C PRO A 14 -9.64 -0.39 11.53
N HIS A 15 -8.69 -0.02 10.68
CA HIS A 15 -7.94 -0.98 9.88
C HIS A 15 -6.93 -1.66 10.82
N GLY A 16 -6.97 -3.00 10.89
CA GLY A 16 -5.87 -3.75 11.51
C GLY A 16 -4.57 -3.52 10.75
N ALA A 17 -3.42 -3.78 11.38
CA ALA A 17 -2.13 -3.67 10.70
C ALA A 17 -2.14 -4.48 9.39
N ALA A 18 -1.69 -3.86 8.30
CA ALA A 18 -1.70 -4.46 6.97
C ALA A 18 -0.71 -5.65 6.87
N GLY A 19 0.24 -5.74 7.80
CA GLY A 19 1.24 -6.81 7.87
C GLY A 19 2.55 -6.48 7.14
N ASP A 20 2.57 -5.41 6.34
CA ASP A 20 3.80 -4.83 5.79
C ASP A 20 4.07 -3.49 6.50
N ALA A 21 5.18 -3.40 7.22
CA ALA A 21 5.58 -2.22 7.98
C ALA A 21 5.70 -0.95 7.12
N ARG A 22 5.99 -1.10 5.82
CA ARG A 22 6.05 0.02 4.87
C ARG A 22 4.65 0.54 4.55
N VAL A 23 3.67 -0.36 4.39
CA VAL A 23 2.25 -0.01 4.21
C VAL A 23 1.69 0.62 5.48
N ASP A 24 2.00 0.04 6.65
CA ASP A 24 1.56 0.59 7.94
C ASP A 24 2.09 2.01 8.20
N GLY A 25 3.32 2.29 7.78
CA GLY A 25 3.88 3.65 7.82
C GLY A 25 3.13 4.65 6.92
N VAL A 26 2.65 4.21 5.76
CA VAL A 26 1.81 5.03 4.86
C VAL A 26 0.44 5.29 5.49
N LEU A 27 -0.19 4.27 6.04
CA LEU A 27 -1.50 4.39 6.68
C LEU A 27 -1.46 5.29 7.92
N THR A 28 -0.35 5.26 8.68
CA THR A 28 -0.11 6.18 9.79
C THR A 28 -0.09 7.63 9.30
N ARG A 29 0.62 7.91 8.20
CA ARG A 29 0.66 9.26 7.61
C ARG A 29 -0.71 9.70 7.08
N LEU A 30 -1.50 8.78 6.53
CA LEU A 30 -2.85 9.07 6.07
C LEU A 30 -3.79 9.44 7.23
N ALA A 31 -3.60 8.84 8.41
CA ALA A 31 -4.38 9.15 9.60
C ALA A 31 -4.19 10.60 10.09
N GLU A 32 -3.06 11.24 9.77
CA GLU A 32 -2.78 12.65 10.15
C GLU A 32 -3.73 13.64 9.47
N LEU A 33 -4.33 13.28 8.33
CA LEU A 33 -5.26 14.12 7.56
C LEU A 33 -6.41 14.68 8.41
N GLY A 34 -6.91 13.91 9.37
CA GLY A 34 -8.02 14.32 10.24
C GLY A 34 -7.72 15.58 11.07
N SER A 35 -6.45 15.91 11.26
CA SER A 35 -5.99 17.09 12.00
C SER A 35 -5.53 18.26 11.11
N LEU A 36 -5.47 18.05 9.80
CA LEU A 36 -4.93 19.01 8.84
C LEU A 36 -6.02 19.72 8.04
N PRO A 37 -5.78 20.96 7.57
CA PRO A 37 -6.68 21.65 6.66
C PRO A 37 -6.87 20.86 5.36
N VAL A 38 -8.07 20.89 4.78
CA VAL A 38 -8.39 20.19 3.51
C VAL A 38 -7.46 20.60 2.36
N ALA A 39 -6.98 21.84 2.35
CA ALA A 39 -6.01 22.32 1.36
C ALA A 39 -4.68 21.54 1.40
N GLU A 40 -4.31 21.00 2.56
CA GLU A 40 -3.11 20.20 2.76
C GLU A 40 -3.32 18.73 2.37
N HIS A 41 -4.57 18.27 2.26
CA HIS A 41 -4.88 16.85 2.02
C HIS A 41 -4.36 16.36 0.68
N VAL A 42 -4.44 17.19 -0.36
CA VAL A 42 -4.00 16.83 -1.72
C VAL A 42 -2.53 16.40 -1.72
N ARG A 43 -1.66 17.17 -1.07
CA ARG A 43 -0.22 16.87 -1.01
C ARG A 43 0.06 15.55 -0.29
N ILE A 44 -0.71 15.25 0.75
CA ILE A 44 -0.56 13.99 1.51
C ILE A 44 -1.11 12.82 0.70
N PHE A 45 -2.24 12.99 0.02
CA PHE A 45 -2.75 11.95 -0.87
C PHE A 45 -1.77 11.64 -1.99
N GLU A 46 -1.17 12.65 -2.64
CA GLU A 46 -0.16 12.44 -3.68
C GLU A 46 1.05 11.65 -3.16
N ASP A 47 1.60 12.05 -2.01
CA ASP A 47 2.72 11.34 -1.37
C ASP A 47 2.37 9.88 -1.03
N VAL A 48 1.19 9.65 -0.46
CA VAL A 48 0.67 8.31 -0.13
C VAL A 48 0.53 7.46 -1.39
N HIS A 49 -0.06 8.00 -2.47
CA HIS A 49 -0.21 7.25 -3.72
C HIS A 49 1.13 6.89 -4.33
N GLN A 50 2.07 7.85 -4.39
CA GLN A 50 3.40 7.61 -4.94
C GLN A 50 4.15 6.53 -4.15
N ARG A 51 4.12 6.60 -2.81
CA ARG A 51 4.79 5.61 -1.97
C ARG A 51 4.15 4.23 -2.11
N LEU A 52 2.82 4.12 -2.15
CA LEU A 52 2.16 2.83 -2.38
C LEU A 52 2.52 2.25 -3.76
N GLN A 53 2.57 3.09 -4.79
CA GLN A 53 2.97 2.66 -6.13
C GLN A 53 4.41 2.14 -6.16
N GLU A 54 5.34 2.83 -5.50
CA GLU A 54 6.73 2.38 -5.35
C GLU A 54 6.81 1.02 -4.63
N LEU A 55 6.04 0.85 -3.55
CA LEU A 55 6.00 -0.42 -2.81
C LEU A 55 5.47 -1.58 -3.65
N LEU A 56 4.44 -1.33 -4.47
CA LEU A 56 3.91 -2.34 -5.40
C LEU A 56 4.93 -2.71 -6.47
N VAL A 57 5.65 -1.74 -7.03
CA VAL A 57 6.73 -1.99 -8.00
C VAL A 57 7.88 -2.78 -7.36
N SER A 58 8.22 -2.48 -6.11
CA SER A 58 9.22 -3.26 -5.37
C SER A 58 8.75 -4.70 -5.13
N ALA A 59 7.51 -4.91 -4.71
CA ALA A 59 6.96 -6.23 -4.46
C ALA A 59 6.92 -7.10 -5.73
N ASP A 60 6.58 -6.51 -6.89
CA ASP A 60 6.62 -7.17 -8.19
C ASP A 60 8.03 -7.64 -8.57
N ARG A 61 9.06 -6.85 -8.26
CA ARG A 61 10.46 -7.22 -8.50
C ARG A 61 10.98 -8.32 -7.56
N ASP A 62 10.43 -8.39 -6.35
CA ASP A 62 10.79 -9.41 -5.36
C ASP A 62 10.13 -10.77 -5.67
N GLU A 63 9.13 -10.85 -6.57
CA GLU A 63 8.55 -12.11 -7.00
C GLU A 63 9.57 -12.91 -7.82
N PRO A 64 10.02 -14.10 -7.36
CA PRO A 64 10.85 -14.97 -8.17
C PRO A 64 10.00 -15.46 -9.34
N GLY A 65 10.30 -14.96 -10.54
CA GLY A 65 9.61 -15.42 -11.75
C GLY A 65 9.65 -16.95 -11.87
N PRO A 66 8.60 -17.59 -12.42
CA PRO A 66 8.50 -19.04 -12.49
C PRO A 66 9.74 -19.65 -13.14
N PRO A 67 10.27 -20.77 -12.62
CA PRO A 67 11.48 -21.38 -13.16
C PRO A 67 11.26 -21.67 -14.63
N ARG A 68 12.10 -21.06 -15.48
CA ARG A 68 12.03 -21.26 -16.93
C ARG A 68 12.24 -22.76 -17.19
N PRO A 69 11.35 -23.45 -17.92
CA PRO A 69 11.58 -24.85 -18.25
C PRO A 69 12.92 -24.98 -18.95
N ALA A 70 13.78 -25.88 -18.45
CA ALA A 70 15.07 -26.16 -19.05
C ALA A 70 14.85 -26.57 -20.51
N ALA A 71 15.54 -25.89 -21.44
CA ALA A 71 15.47 -26.26 -22.85
C ALA A 71 15.85 -27.74 -23.00
N PRO A 72 15.14 -28.54 -23.82
CA PRO A 72 15.53 -29.91 -24.10
C PRO A 72 16.98 -29.92 -24.59
N GLY A 73 17.85 -30.63 -23.87
CA GLY A 73 19.25 -30.78 -24.27
C GLY A 73 19.36 -31.36 -25.68
N PRO A 74 20.47 -31.12 -26.39
CA PRO A 74 20.66 -31.63 -27.75
C PRO A 74 20.48 -33.15 -27.75
N ARG A 75 19.56 -33.63 -28.59
CA ARG A 75 19.33 -35.07 -28.79
C ARG A 75 20.57 -35.66 -29.47
N PRO A 76 21.30 -36.60 -28.84
CA PRO A 76 22.43 -37.24 -29.50
C PRO A 76 21.88 -38.24 -30.53
N GLY A 77 22.19 -38.04 -31.80
CA GLY A 77 21.96 -39.00 -32.87
C GLY A 77 20.69 -38.72 -33.71
N ALA A 78 20.89 -38.01 -34.82
CA ALA A 78 20.14 -38.17 -36.05
C ALA A 78 21.15 -38.19 -37.21
#